data_AF-A0A0L6JF53-F1
#
_entry.id   AF-A0A0L6JF53-F1
#
_cell.length_a   1.000
_cell.length_b   1.000
_cell.length_c   1.000
_cell.angle_alpha   90.00
_cell.angle_beta   90.00
_cell.angle_gamma   90.00
#
_symmetry.space_group_name_H-M   'P 1'
#
loop_
_entity.id
_entity.type
_entity.pdbx_description
1 polymer ?
#
loop_
_entity_poly.entity_id
_entity_poly.type
_entity_poly.pdbx_seq_one_letter_code
_entity_poly.pdbx_strand_id
1 'polypeptide(L)'
;MGVGAAVNGITPAHRAFFSAGGLGLLIGDGRLTRYAPESAFETFYAVSLTKAMTVTFDYQHVENPAYNKDRGPADFFATRLHVDF
;
A
#
# COMPACT_ATOMS: atom_id res chain seq x y z
N MET A 1 -19.73 2.77 -0.90
CA MET A 1 -18.83 1.60 -0.76
C MET A 1 -18.02 1.47 -2.03
N GLY A 2 -16.77 1.08 -1.92
CA GLY A 2 -15.87 0.91 -3.05
C GLY A 2 -14.80 -0.12 -2.73
N VAL A 3 -14.21 -0.66 -3.79
CA VAL A 3 -13.11 -1.63 -3.73
C VAL A 3 -12.13 -1.32 -4.84
N GLY A 4 -10.85 -1.49 -4.56
CA GLY A 4 -9.75 -1.27 -5.49
C GLY A 4 -8.67 -2.33 -5.31
N ALA A 5 -7.96 -2.62 -6.39
CA ALA A 5 -6.76 -3.43 -6.34
C ALA A 5 -5.69 -2.79 -7.24
N ALA A 6 -4.45 -2.82 -6.80
CA ALA A 6 -3.30 -2.31 -7.53
C ALA A 6 -2.18 -3.37 -7.49
N VAL A 7 -1.47 -3.51 -8.59
CA VAL A 7 -0.26 -4.33 -8.65
C VAL A 7 0.85 -3.46 -9.19
N ASN A 8 1.88 -3.26 -8.38
CA ASN A 8 3.02 -2.44 -8.68
C ASN A 8 4.26 -3.31 -8.89
N GLY A 9 5.09 -2.93 -9.85
CA GLY A 9 6.38 -3.54 -10.09
C GLY A 9 7.44 -2.50 -10.42
N ILE A 10 8.69 -2.79 -10.10
CA ILE A 10 9.83 -1.95 -10.50
C ILE A 10 10.47 -2.47 -11.78
N THR A 11 11.09 -1.56 -12.52
CA THR A 11 11.83 -1.91 -13.74
C THR A 11 13.02 -2.84 -13.44
N PRO A 12 13.46 -3.65 -14.42
CA PRO A 12 14.60 -4.54 -14.24
C PRO A 12 15.89 -3.83 -13.79
N ALA A 13 16.12 -2.60 -14.27
CA ALA A 13 17.26 -1.78 -13.87
C ALA A 13 17.21 -1.39 -12.37
N HIS A 14 16.04 -1.03 -11.85
CA HIS A 14 15.87 -0.78 -10.41
C HIS A 14 16.04 -2.06 -9.59
N ARG A 15 15.52 -3.19 -10.08
CA ARG A 15 15.74 -4.49 -9.42
C ARG A 15 17.24 -4.81 -9.32
N ALA A 16 18.01 -4.57 -10.39
CA ALA A 16 19.45 -4.76 -10.39
C ALA A 16 20.15 -3.84 -9.37
N PHE A 17 19.76 -2.56 -9.31
CA PHE A 17 20.28 -1.59 -8.35
C PHE A 17 20.07 -2.02 -6.89
N PHE A 18 18.85 -2.42 -6.53
CA PHE A 18 18.58 -2.92 -5.18
C PHE A 18 19.25 -4.27 -4.91
N SER A 19 19.34 -5.16 -5.90
CA SER A 19 20.06 -6.44 -5.74
C SER A 19 21.56 -6.27 -5.51
N ALA A 20 22.14 -5.18 -6.00
CA ALA A 20 23.53 -4.78 -5.75
C ALA A 20 23.73 -4.09 -4.38
N GLY A 21 22.67 -3.93 -3.58
CA GLY A 21 22.74 -3.28 -2.27
C GLY A 21 22.53 -1.77 -2.28
N GLY A 22 22.01 -1.21 -3.37
CA GLY A 22 21.64 0.20 -3.43
C GLY A 22 20.48 0.52 -2.50
N LEU A 23 20.61 1.56 -1.68
CA LEU A 23 19.52 2.11 -0.86
C LEU A 23 18.75 3.13 -1.69
N GLY A 24 17.46 2.89 -1.89
CA GLY A 24 16.58 3.81 -2.59
C GLY A 24 15.94 4.81 -1.62
N LEU A 25 15.54 5.97 -2.12
CA LEU A 25 14.81 6.99 -1.33
C LEU A 25 13.51 6.46 -0.71
N LEU A 26 12.85 5.51 -1.37
CA LEU A 26 11.55 4.96 -0.99
C LEU A 26 11.65 3.56 -0.35
N ILE A 27 12.79 2.87 -0.51
CA ILE A 27 12.99 1.49 -0.05
C ILE A 27 14.26 1.42 0.79
N GLY A 28 14.05 1.36 2.11
CA GLY A 28 15.12 1.29 3.12
C GLY A 28 15.65 -0.11 3.42
N ASP A 29 15.23 -1.14 2.68
CA ASP A 29 15.64 -2.54 2.92
C ASP A 29 17.07 -2.86 2.50
N GLY A 30 17.75 -1.95 1.80
CA GLY A 30 19.06 -2.21 1.23
C GLY A 30 18.98 -3.30 0.15
N ARG A 31 19.65 -4.44 0.37
CA ARG A 31 19.75 -5.49 -0.66
C ARG A 31 18.46 -6.29 -0.79
N LEU A 32 17.68 -6.04 -1.84
CA LEU A 32 16.51 -6.88 -2.19
C LEU A 32 16.95 -8.25 -2.70
N THR A 33 17.05 -9.23 -1.79
CA THR A 33 17.36 -10.63 -2.10
C THR A 33 16.17 -11.40 -2.67
N ARG A 34 14.94 -11.07 -2.25
CA ARG A 34 13.72 -11.77 -2.68
C ARG A 34 12.67 -10.80 -3.22
N TYR A 35 12.93 -10.34 -4.44
CA TYR A 35 12.00 -9.50 -5.19
C TYR A 35 10.68 -10.22 -5.48
N ALA A 36 9.57 -9.55 -5.19
CA ALA A 36 8.23 -9.89 -5.65
C ALA A 36 7.47 -8.60 -6.00
N PRO A 37 6.56 -8.61 -6.99
CA PRO A 37 5.67 -7.47 -7.21
C PRO A 37 4.84 -7.20 -5.95
N GLU A 38 4.61 -5.91 -5.69
CA GLU A 38 3.78 -5.45 -4.58
C GLU A 38 2.34 -5.42 -5.06
N SER A 39 1.45 -6.09 -4.33
CA SER A 39 0.01 -6.08 -4.62
C SER A 39 -0.72 -5.44 -3.46
N ALA A 40 -1.63 -4.53 -3.74
CA ALA A 40 -2.46 -3.89 -2.73
C ALA A 40 -3.93 -4.08 -3.08
N PHE A 41 -4.74 -4.36 -2.07
CA PHE A 41 -6.18 -4.42 -2.15
C PHE A 41 -6.76 -3.44 -1.13
N GLU A 42 -7.69 -2.60 -1.54
CA GLU A 42 -8.38 -1.64 -0.68
C GLU A 42 -9.89 -1.84 -0.78
N THR A 43 -10.59 -1.74 0.34
CA THR A 43 -12.05 -1.64 0.36
C THR A 43 -12.47 -0.60 1.38
N PHE A 44 -13.49 0.18 1.03
CA PHE A 44 -13.98 1.24 1.88
C PHE A 44 -15.51 1.31 1.92
N TYR A 45 -16.02 1.73 3.06
CA TYR A 45 -17.43 1.97 3.30
C TYR A 45 -17.64 3.35 3.90
N ALA A 46 -18.30 4.23 3.14
CA ALA A 46 -18.63 5.59 3.54
C ALA A 46 -20.10 5.66 3.99
N VAL A 47 -20.32 6.26 5.14
CA VAL A 47 -21.64 6.49 5.76
C VAL A 47 -21.80 7.98 6.01
N SER A 48 -22.79 8.57 5.35
CA SER A 48 -23.22 9.94 5.66
C SER A 48 -24.09 9.92 6.91
N LEU A 49 -23.54 10.39 8.02
CA LEU A 49 -24.26 10.50 9.30
C LEU A 49 -25.18 11.71 9.30
N THR A 50 -24.75 12.81 8.67
CA THR A 50 -25.57 14.01 8.42
C THR A 50 -25.24 14.57 7.04
N LYS A 51 -25.97 15.60 6.59
CA LYS A 51 -25.63 16.32 5.35
C LYS A 51 -24.24 16.97 5.39
N ALA A 52 -23.74 17.24 6.60
CA ALA A 52 -22.47 17.90 6.84
C ALA A 52 -21.37 16.93 7.31
N MET A 53 -21.67 15.64 7.53
CA MET A 53 -20.71 14.70 8.11
C MET A 53 -20.78 13.32 7.46
N THR A 54 -19.64 12.87 6.93
CA THR A 54 -19.45 11.52 6.39
C THR A 54 -18.29 10.82 7.10
N VAL A 55 -18.52 9.59 7.54
CA VAL A 55 -17.50 8.71 8.12
C VAL A 55 -17.20 7.61 7.12
N THR A 56 -15.93 7.39 6.82
CA THR A 56 -15.49 6.32 5.92
C THR A 56 -14.57 5.37 6.68
N PHE A 57 -14.92 4.09 6.68
CA PHE A 57 -14.04 3.02 7.12
C PHE A 57 -13.29 2.48 5.92
N ASP A 58 -12.00 2.20 6.11
CA ASP A 58 -11.10 1.77 5.04
C ASP A 58 -10.23 0.61 5.54
N TYR A 59 -10.07 -0.39 4.68
CA TYR A 59 -9.22 -1.54 4.90
C TYR A 59 -8.32 -1.74 3.70
N GLN A 60 -7.01 -1.79 3.94
CA GLN A 60 -6.00 -2.04 2.91
C GLN A 60 -5.15 -3.24 3.29
N HIS A 61 -5.01 -4.17 2.35
CA HIS A 61 -4.13 -5.32 2.45
C HIS A 61 -3.02 -5.18 1.41
N VAL A 62 -1.76 -5.12 1.85
CA VAL A 62 -0.59 -4.97 0.97
C VAL A 62 0.28 -6.22 1.08
N GLU A 63 0.40 -6.97 -0.02
CA GLU A 63 1.32 -8.08 -0.15
C GLU A 63 2.69 -7.62 -0.65
N ASN A 64 3.76 -8.12 -0.02
CA ASN A 64 5.16 -7.84 -0.37
C ASN A 64 5.49 -6.33 -0.39
N PRO A 65 5.26 -5.61 0.71
CA PRO A 65 5.51 -4.17 0.77
C PRO A 65 6.97 -3.88 0.42
N ALA A 66 7.20 -2.79 -0.31
CA ALA A 66 8.50 -2.40 -0.86
C ALA A 66 9.13 -3.49 -1.79
N TYR A 67 8.28 -4.26 -2.46
CA TYR A 67 8.65 -5.34 -3.38
C TYR A 67 9.46 -6.47 -2.74
N ASN A 68 9.40 -6.60 -1.40
CA ASN A 68 10.17 -7.58 -0.65
C ASN A 68 9.25 -8.69 -0.11
N LYS A 69 9.48 -9.92 -0.57
CA LYS A 69 8.72 -11.09 -0.13
C LYS A 69 8.93 -11.44 1.35
N ASP A 70 10.06 -11.03 1.92
CA ASP A 70 10.39 -11.35 3.31
C ASP A 70 9.68 -10.43 4.32
N ARG A 71 9.09 -9.31 3.87
CA ARG A 71 8.33 -8.41 4.74
C ARG A 71 6.94 -8.94 5.13
N GLY A 72 6.45 -9.98 4.45
CA GLY A 72 5.10 -10.51 4.65
C GLY A 72 4.00 -9.51 4.26
N PRO A 73 2.72 -9.91 4.32
CA PRO A 73 1.62 -8.99 4.07
C PRO A 73 1.45 -7.99 5.23
N ALA A 74 0.96 -6.79 4.91
CA ALA A 74 0.63 -5.75 5.86
C ALA A 74 -0.84 -5.34 5.73
N ASP A 75 -1.55 -5.35 6.85
CA ASP A 75 -2.95 -4.92 6.94
C ASP A 75 -3.04 -3.54 7.58
N PHE A 76 -3.73 -2.62 6.92
CA PHE A 76 -3.99 -1.28 7.40
C PHE A 76 -5.49 -1.09 7.60
N PHE A 77 -5.84 -0.54 8.75
CA PHE A 77 -7.21 -0.17 9.08
C PHE A 77 -7.24 1.33 9.33
N ALA A 78 -8.12 2.02 8.61
CA ALA A 78 -8.24 3.47 8.71
C ALA A 78 -9.71 3.89 8.86
N THR A 79 -9.90 5.05 9.47
CA THR A 79 -11.19 5.72 9.53
C THR A 79 -10.97 7.18 9.15
N ARG A 80 -11.75 7.67 8.19
CA ARG A 80 -11.71 9.04 7.69
C ARG A 80 -13.00 9.74 8.05
N LEU A 81 -12.89 10.91 8.67
CA LEU A 81 -14.01 11.79 8.97
C LEU A 81 -13.96 12.98 8.00
N HIS A 82 -15.05 13.23 7.28
CA HIS A 82 -15.22 14.40 6.43
C HIS A 82 -16.37 15.24 6.98
N VAL A 83 -16.09 16.51 7.29
CA VAL A 83 -17.06 17.46 7.84
C VAL A 83 -17.08 18.72 6.98
N ASP A 84 -18.28 19.16 6.62
CA ASP A 84 -18.55 20.42 5.92
C ASP A 84 -19.13 21.43 6.93
N PHE A 85 -18.70 22.70 6.88
CA PHE A 85 -19.07 23.75 7.83
C PHE A 85 -19.34 25.08 7.13
#